data_AF-A0A2M9ECV8-F1
#
_entry.id   AF-A0A2M9ECV8-F1
#
_cell.length_a   1.000
_cell.length_b   1.000
_cell.length_c   1.000
_cell.angle_alpha   90.00
_cell.angle_beta   90.00
_cell.angle_gamma   90.00
#
_symmetry.space_group_name_H-M   'P 1'
#
loop_
_entity.id
_entity.type
_entity.pdbx_description
1 polymer ?
#
loop_
_entity_poly.entity_id
_entity_poly.type
_entity_poly.pdbx_seq_one_letter_code
_entity_poly.pdbx_strand_id
1 'polypeptide(L)'
;MDIAVSSQQSAVSSQQSAVSSQQSAVSSQQSAVSSQQSAVSSQQYISYPARVKINQIEPRLDIFWRDELRQIFATLPDEQKEEITDTLLTSKEVHWDKASDTFHFTGKPVDFKNHAGNIAIPGLKQLAQWLQACLEKLAEYRQPMQIADLLENSLGKINSFHAGDNIEVQAEKQQLHKMFIYAAAEIIASKEQWNIPKSYRNLSSQAIKTYINEVFLKQQLLDYWFRTLRSRQLANYPQPLINTWLRQEQRIRQLEIVKSSRYLFAIAPSVEKDINIFSIRRFLSEEQLIAGGKIYLNCAVIDMQHCEDAQHAEGFQQQVEQIVTLEGRVSKAIIDLAIKMEENYDKHILPALFSPLDATETSLEKAISKHLLQYEKLLSSLILDLLIRGLTQIASHHDECEYLYVTTRQLWSGIIGSFQDFQLQPAVLGDIDCERMMTRLVGYVALLKKRRDETFVLKEAQDWKIHNVAIQKRIASLRTLIKDRLDEYTLIESAIINAKKLYEAPANLFDRLLKRKEKQLAALQALEKKASRAKWKTCMEIMCFAKAHQRYNVFIEFESLLSLTRRERNYAFSYGDNGISRLPLLQTLPEIHTHFNLSQFNDRLQQEAGF
;
A
#
# COMPACT_ATOMS: atom_id res chain seq x y z
N MET A 1 -74.41 -39.38 -43.14
CA MET A 1 -75.51 -38.50 -43.57
C MET A 1 -75.34 -37.16 -42.86
N ASP A 2 -74.91 -36.18 -43.64
CA ASP A 2 -75.33 -34.77 -43.67
C ASP A 2 -75.18 -33.85 -42.44
N ILE A 3 -74.09 -33.08 -42.49
CA ILE A 3 -73.95 -31.60 -42.46
C ILE A 3 -75.09 -30.75 -41.84
N ALA A 4 -74.73 -29.88 -40.87
CA ALA A 4 -75.18 -28.48 -40.73
C ALA A 4 -74.31 -27.77 -39.66
N VAL A 5 -73.41 -26.83 -40.00
CA VAL A 5 -73.61 -25.35 -40.10
C VAL A 5 -73.99 -24.67 -38.77
N SER A 6 -73.07 -23.89 -38.19
CA SER A 6 -73.14 -22.41 -38.16
C SER A 6 -72.36 -21.79 -37.00
N SER A 7 -71.52 -20.82 -37.36
CA SER A 7 -70.87 -19.82 -36.54
C SER A 7 -71.83 -18.92 -35.76
N GLN A 8 -71.42 -18.40 -34.58
CA GLN A 8 -71.38 -16.95 -34.30
C GLN A 8 -70.65 -16.60 -32.99
N GLN A 9 -69.95 -15.48 -33.06
CA GLN A 9 -69.14 -14.79 -32.05
C GLN A 9 -69.98 -14.28 -30.87
N SER A 10 -69.34 -14.03 -29.70
CA SER A 10 -69.41 -12.74 -28.99
C SER A 10 -68.60 -12.69 -27.69
N ALA A 11 -68.05 -11.49 -27.44
CA ALA A 11 -67.83 -10.80 -26.16
C ALA A 11 -66.57 -11.10 -25.33
N VAL A 12 -65.68 -10.09 -25.36
CA VAL A 12 -64.64 -9.78 -24.38
C VAL A 12 -65.29 -9.30 -23.09
N SER A 13 -64.89 -9.87 -21.94
CA SER A 13 -65.22 -9.37 -20.60
C SER A 13 -63.97 -9.44 -19.72
N SER A 14 -63.59 -8.28 -19.18
CA SER A 14 -62.49 -8.05 -18.27
C SER A 14 -62.79 -8.62 -16.87
N GLN A 15 -61.95 -9.55 -16.41
CA GLN A 15 -61.91 -9.98 -15.01
C GLN A 15 -60.54 -9.70 -14.39
N GLN A 16 -60.56 -8.79 -13.41
CA GLN A 16 -59.52 -8.64 -12.40
C GLN A 16 -59.36 -9.95 -11.63
N SER A 17 -58.14 -10.43 -11.49
CA SER A 17 -57.81 -11.54 -10.59
C SER A 17 -56.76 -11.07 -9.59
N ALA A 18 -57.15 -11.13 -8.32
CA ALA A 18 -56.34 -10.85 -7.16
C ALA A 18 -55.13 -11.80 -7.10
N VAL A 19 -53.93 -11.25 -6.92
CA VAL A 19 -52.73 -12.00 -6.57
C VAL A 19 -52.65 -12.05 -5.05
N SER A 20 -53.09 -13.16 -4.48
CA SER A 20 -52.85 -13.51 -3.07
C SER A 20 -51.44 -14.07 -2.94
N SER A 21 -50.70 -13.50 -1.99
CA SER A 21 -49.35 -13.83 -1.58
C SER A 21 -49.26 -15.23 -0.95
N GLN A 22 -48.58 -16.15 -1.63
CA GLN A 22 -48.08 -17.38 -1.01
C GLN A 22 -46.57 -17.22 -0.73
N GLN A 23 -46.27 -17.08 0.57
CA GLN A 23 -44.96 -17.33 1.13
C GLN A 23 -44.56 -18.78 0.86
N SER A 24 -43.44 -18.97 0.16
CA SER A 24 -42.72 -20.24 0.15
C SER A 24 -41.42 -20.03 0.91
N ALA A 25 -41.35 -20.64 2.09
CA ALA A 25 -40.16 -20.73 2.91
C ALA A 25 -39.05 -21.47 2.14
N VAL A 26 -37.98 -20.76 1.78
CA VAL A 26 -36.73 -21.39 1.36
C VAL A 26 -35.89 -21.56 2.61
N SER A 27 -35.89 -22.80 3.10
CA SER A 27 -35.08 -23.29 4.20
C SER A 27 -33.59 -23.11 3.91
N SER A 28 -32.88 -22.67 4.96
CA SER A 28 -31.45 -22.51 5.10
C SER A 28 -30.67 -23.80 4.79
N GLN A 29 -30.20 -23.92 3.55
CA GLN A 29 -29.11 -24.82 3.15
C GLN A 29 -28.08 -24.04 2.33
N GLN A 30 -27.20 -23.28 2.99
CA GLN A 30 -26.10 -22.60 2.32
C GLN A 30 -24.77 -22.64 3.11
N SER A 31 -24.54 -23.68 3.91
CA SER A 31 -23.30 -23.77 4.71
C SER A 31 -22.64 -25.15 4.76
N ALA A 32 -23.01 -26.10 3.89
CA ALA A 32 -22.48 -27.47 3.96
C ALA A 32 -21.69 -27.96 2.73
N VAL A 33 -21.46 -27.12 1.70
CA VAL A 33 -20.81 -27.57 0.45
C VAL A 33 -19.38 -27.03 0.28
N SER A 34 -18.87 -26.20 1.21
CA SER A 34 -17.49 -25.69 1.10
C SER A 34 -16.44 -26.54 1.84
N SER A 35 -16.82 -27.65 2.49
CA SER A 35 -15.93 -28.41 3.39
C SER A 35 -15.54 -29.80 2.89
N GLN A 36 -15.89 -30.19 1.65
CA GLN A 36 -15.62 -31.55 1.16
C GLN A 36 -14.91 -31.67 -0.21
N GLN A 37 -14.28 -30.62 -0.74
CA GLN A 37 -13.43 -30.73 -1.94
C GLN A 37 -11.98 -30.24 -1.75
N SER A 38 -11.43 -30.43 -0.56
CA SER A 38 -10.00 -30.18 -0.28
C SER A 38 -9.38 -31.33 0.52
N ALA A 39 -9.74 -32.56 0.20
CA ALA A 39 -9.17 -33.79 0.80
C ALA A 39 -8.16 -34.47 -0.14
N VAL A 40 -7.41 -33.69 -0.92
CA VAL A 40 -6.27 -34.17 -1.71
C VAL A 40 -5.08 -33.26 -1.39
N SER A 41 -4.10 -33.84 -0.68
CA SER A 41 -2.86 -33.23 -0.14
C SER A 41 -3.04 -32.00 0.75
N SER A 42 -3.24 -32.22 2.05
CA SER A 42 -2.91 -31.25 3.09
C SER A 42 -1.39 -31.03 3.12
N GLN A 43 -0.87 -30.27 2.16
CA GLN A 43 0.45 -29.67 2.28
C GLN A 43 0.36 -28.49 3.27
N GLN A 44 1.06 -28.67 4.38
CA GLN A 44 1.73 -27.69 5.24
C GLN A 44 1.78 -26.25 4.70
N TYR A 45 0.75 -25.44 4.93
CA TYR A 45 0.80 -24.00 4.67
C TYR A 45 0.21 -23.21 5.85
N ILE A 46 0.97 -22.24 6.35
CA ILE A 46 0.51 -21.26 7.34
C ILE A 46 -0.74 -20.54 6.80
N SER A 47 -1.85 -20.60 7.54
CA SER A 47 -3.10 -19.95 7.12
C SER A 47 -2.88 -18.45 6.85
N TYR A 48 -3.53 -17.93 5.80
CA TYR A 48 -3.44 -16.52 5.44
C TYR A 48 -3.75 -15.58 6.62
N PRO A 49 -4.83 -15.78 7.41
CA PRO A 49 -5.12 -14.92 8.57
C PRO A 49 -4.02 -14.93 9.63
N ALA A 50 -3.38 -16.07 9.90
CA ALA A 50 -2.27 -16.15 10.85
C ALA A 50 -1.03 -15.42 10.32
N ARG A 51 -0.67 -15.67 9.05
CA ARG A 51 0.47 -15.01 8.38
C ARG A 51 0.33 -13.49 8.40
N VAL A 52 -0.85 -12.96 8.08
CA VAL A 52 -1.14 -11.52 8.13
C VAL A 52 -0.87 -10.92 9.50
N LYS A 53 -1.38 -11.55 10.56
CA LYS A 53 -1.20 -11.07 11.93
C LYS A 53 0.27 -11.09 12.35
N ILE A 54 0.97 -12.19 12.06
CA ILE A 54 2.38 -12.37 12.42
C ILE A 54 3.27 -11.37 11.66
N ASN A 55 3.02 -11.15 10.38
CA ASN A 55 3.80 -10.21 9.58
C ASN A 55 3.68 -8.77 10.09
N GLN A 56 2.55 -8.41 10.67
CA GLN A 56 2.34 -7.10 11.28
C GLN A 56 2.99 -6.96 12.65
N ILE A 57 3.37 -8.04 13.33
CA ILE A 57 4.03 -7.94 14.63
C ILE A 57 5.42 -7.33 14.47
N GLU A 58 5.70 -6.28 15.24
CA GLU A 58 6.97 -5.58 15.28
C GLU A 58 7.44 -5.51 16.75
N PRO A 59 8.27 -6.46 17.22
CA PRO A 59 8.60 -6.64 18.63
C PRO A 59 9.24 -5.43 19.33
N ARG A 60 9.88 -4.54 18.55
CA ARG A 60 10.47 -3.29 19.06
C ARG A 60 9.46 -2.18 19.32
N LEU A 61 8.28 -2.26 18.71
CA LEU A 61 7.21 -1.26 18.83
C LEU A 61 6.05 -1.81 19.66
N ASP A 62 5.61 -3.01 19.33
CA ASP A 62 4.42 -3.61 19.92
C ASP A 62 4.62 -3.87 21.41
N ILE A 63 3.71 -3.37 22.25
CA ILE A 63 3.84 -3.41 23.71
C ILE A 63 3.49 -4.81 24.24
N PHE A 64 2.49 -5.47 23.64
CA PHE A 64 1.99 -6.79 24.07
C PHE A 64 2.18 -7.90 23.02
N TRP A 65 3.19 -7.78 22.17
CA TRP A 65 3.42 -8.72 21.06
C TRP A 65 3.55 -10.20 21.48
N ARG A 66 4.07 -10.45 22.69
CA ARG A 66 4.21 -11.82 23.23
C ARG A 66 2.86 -12.46 23.48
N ASP A 67 1.93 -11.71 24.05
CA ASP A 67 0.58 -12.20 24.33
C ASP A 67 -0.19 -12.39 23.02
N GLU A 68 0.02 -11.50 22.04
CA GLU A 68 -0.54 -11.67 20.70
C GLU A 68 -0.02 -12.94 20.00
N LEU A 69 1.29 -13.20 20.03
CA LEU A 69 1.85 -14.44 19.47
C LEU A 69 1.35 -15.69 20.20
N ARG A 70 1.24 -15.67 21.53
CA ARG A 70 0.64 -16.77 22.30
C ARG A 70 -0.79 -17.05 21.87
N GLN A 71 -1.61 -16.00 21.71
CA GLN A 71 -2.99 -16.15 21.23
C GLN A 71 -3.04 -16.74 19.82
N ILE A 72 -2.13 -16.35 18.93
CA ILE A 72 -2.05 -16.94 17.59
C ILE A 72 -1.63 -18.41 17.67
N PHE A 73 -0.54 -18.73 18.39
CA PHE A 73 0.00 -20.07 18.50
C PHE A 73 -0.97 -21.04 19.19
N ALA A 74 -1.78 -20.57 20.14
CA ALA A 74 -2.83 -21.35 20.77
C ALA A 74 -3.87 -21.92 19.78
N THR A 75 -4.00 -21.32 18.59
CA THR A 75 -4.94 -21.76 17.55
C THR A 75 -4.31 -22.64 16.46
N LEU A 76 -3.01 -22.92 16.54
CA LEU A 76 -2.25 -23.57 15.47
C LEU A 76 -1.73 -24.96 15.87
N PRO A 77 -1.65 -25.92 14.93
CA PRO A 77 -0.95 -27.19 15.14
C PRO A 77 0.56 -27.01 15.32
N ASP A 78 1.22 -27.94 16.00
CA ASP A 78 2.66 -27.84 16.32
C ASP A 78 3.56 -27.76 15.08
N GLU A 79 3.25 -28.50 14.02
CA GLU A 79 3.99 -28.43 12.74
C GLU A 79 3.98 -27.01 12.14
N GLN A 80 2.84 -26.31 12.23
CA GLN A 80 2.72 -24.93 11.74
C GLN A 80 3.46 -23.94 12.63
N LYS A 81 3.52 -24.18 13.95
CA LYS A 81 4.29 -23.33 14.87
C LYS A 81 5.79 -23.37 14.54
N GLU A 82 6.33 -24.55 14.22
CA GLU A 82 7.72 -24.72 13.80
C GLU A 82 7.98 -23.99 12.47
N GLU A 83 7.14 -24.21 11.45
CA GLU A 83 7.26 -23.51 10.16
C GLU A 83 7.21 -21.99 10.31
N ILE A 84 6.27 -21.47 11.12
CA ILE A 84 6.16 -20.03 11.43
C ILE A 84 7.43 -19.50 12.09
N THR A 85 8.01 -20.28 13.01
CA THR A 85 9.20 -19.87 13.75
C THR A 85 10.38 -19.72 12.79
N ASP A 86 10.60 -20.72 11.94
CA ASP A 86 11.71 -20.75 10.99
C ASP A 86 11.55 -19.72 9.87
N THR A 87 10.32 -19.54 9.36
CA THR A 87 10.09 -18.72 8.16
C THR A 87 9.69 -17.27 8.45
N LEU A 88 8.97 -16.99 9.54
CA LEU A 88 8.42 -15.66 9.83
C LEU A 88 9.09 -14.99 11.04
N LEU A 89 9.20 -15.70 12.17
CA LEU A 89 9.68 -15.09 13.43
C LEU A 89 11.19 -14.86 13.44
N THR A 90 11.97 -15.75 12.84
CA THR A 90 13.43 -15.62 12.76
C THR A 90 13.85 -14.30 12.09
N SER A 91 13.18 -13.90 11.01
CA SER A 91 13.46 -12.63 10.32
C SER A 91 13.16 -11.38 11.16
N LYS A 92 12.37 -11.54 12.22
CA LYS A 92 11.97 -10.50 13.18
C LYS A 92 12.78 -10.54 14.48
N GLU A 93 13.85 -11.35 14.53
CA GLU A 93 14.67 -11.56 15.73
C GLU A 93 13.84 -12.11 16.93
N VAL A 94 12.82 -12.92 16.65
CA VAL A 94 11.97 -13.56 17.66
C VAL A 94 12.24 -15.05 17.71
N HIS A 95 12.54 -15.55 18.91
CA HIS A 95 12.70 -16.97 19.22
C HIS A 95 11.50 -17.48 20.02
N TRP A 96 10.96 -18.64 19.61
CA TRP A 96 9.93 -19.37 20.36
C TRP A 96 10.58 -20.53 21.12
N ASP A 97 10.42 -20.55 22.44
CA ASP A 97 10.80 -21.68 23.29
C ASP A 97 9.62 -22.65 23.39
N LYS A 98 9.76 -23.81 22.74
CA LYS A 98 8.75 -24.87 22.71
C LYS A 98 8.50 -25.50 24.08
N ALA A 99 9.50 -25.52 24.97
CA ALA A 99 9.36 -26.18 26.27
C ALA A 99 8.53 -25.34 27.26
N SER A 100 8.66 -24.02 27.22
CA SER A 100 7.94 -23.08 28.09
C SER A 100 6.77 -22.37 27.40
N ASP A 101 6.60 -22.55 26.09
CA ASP A 101 5.65 -21.82 25.23
C ASP A 101 5.78 -20.29 25.39
N THR A 102 7.03 -19.81 25.36
CA THR A 102 7.36 -18.39 25.54
C THR A 102 8.14 -17.82 24.36
N PHE A 103 7.94 -16.53 24.11
CA PHE A 103 8.62 -15.80 23.04
C PHE A 103 9.64 -14.82 23.59
N HIS A 104 10.83 -14.83 22.98
CA HIS A 104 11.97 -14.01 23.35
C HIS A 104 12.43 -13.20 22.15
N PHE A 105 12.55 -11.89 22.34
CA PHE A 105 13.16 -11.02 21.35
C PHE A 105 14.67 -11.00 21.57
N THR A 106 15.44 -11.34 20.55
CA THR A 106 16.91 -11.44 20.60
C THR A 106 17.62 -10.24 19.98
N GLY A 107 16.87 -9.25 19.47
CA GLY A 107 17.43 -8.05 18.89
C GLY A 107 18.16 -7.19 19.92
N LYS A 108 19.30 -6.62 19.52
CA LYS A 108 20.10 -5.74 20.39
C LYS A 108 19.37 -4.41 20.66
N PRO A 109 19.56 -3.79 21.84
CA PRO A 109 19.09 -2.44 22.10
C PRO A 109 19.58 -1.44 21.05
N VAL A 110 18.79 -0.42 20.76
CA VAL A 110 19.15 0.58 19.73
C VAL A 110 20.22 1.52 20.25
N ASP A 111 21.44 1.41 19.70
CA ASP A 111 22.50 2.38 19.96
C ASP A 111 22.43 3.58 18.99
N PHE A 112 21.42 4.43 19.22
CA PHE A 112 21.21 5.63 18.40
C PHE A 112 22.38 6.61 18.47
N LYS A 113 22.98 6.77 19.65
CA LYS A 113 24.09 7.70 19.89
C LYS A 113 25.31 7.35 19.05
N ASN A 114 25.69 6.07 19.02
CA ASN A 114 26.81 5.62 18.18
C ASN A 114 26.51 5.80 16.69
N HIS A 115 25.30 5.42 16.24
CA HIS A 115 24.90 5.64 14.85
C HIS A 115 24.97 7.12 14.46
N ALA A 116 24.39 8.02 15.27
CA ALA A 116 24.44 9.46 15.05
C ALA A 116 25.88 10.01 14.96
N GLY A 117 26.81 9.44 15.74
CA GLY A 117 28.23 9.80 15.70
C GLY A 117 28.94 9.39 14.40
N ASN A 118 28.52 8.28 13.80
CA ASN A 118 29.15 7.66 12.63
C ASN A 118 28.61 8.19 11.29
N ILE A 119 27.51 8.95 11.27
CA ILE A 119 27.00 9.58 10.05
C ILE A 119 28.05 10.54 9.50
N ALA A 120 28.51 10.29 8.28
CA ALA A 120 29.52 11.10 7.60
C ALA A 120 28.94 12.35 6.92
N ILE A 121 27.66 12.32 6.56
CA ILE A 121 26.98 13.40 5.82
C ILE A 121 26.73 14.59 6.77
N PRO A 122 27.35 15.77 6.57
CA PRO A 122 27.36 16.84 7.57
C PRO A 122 25.96 17.30 8.03
N GLY A 123 25.05 17.57 7.08
CA GLY A 123 23.69 18.02 7.42
C GLY A 123 22.88 16.94 8.14
N LEU A 124 23.04 15.68 7.74
CA LEU A 124 22.34 14.56 8.38
C LEU A 124 22.93 14.25 9.77
N LYS A 125 24.25 14.42 9.93
CA LYS A 125 24.94 14.31 11.22
C LYS A 125 24.43 15.34 12.22
N GLN A 126 24.28 16.60 11.80
CA GLN A 126 23.74 17.66 12.65
C GLN A 126 22.29 17.34 13.08
N LEU A 127 21.47 16.86 12.13
CA LEU A 127 20.11 16.42 12.44
C LEU A 127 20.12 15.26 13.45
N ALA A 128 20.97 14.24 13.25
CA ALA A 128 21.08 13.09 14.14
C ALA A 128 21.53 13.48 15.56
N GLN A 129 22.47 14.42 15.70
CA GLN A 129 22.89 14.95 17.01
C GLN A 129 21.74 15.67 17.72
N TRP A 130 20.96 16.47 16.99
CA TRP A 130 19.76 17.11 17.55
C TRP A 130 18.70 16.07 17.97
N LEU A 131 18.47 15.03 17.15
CA LEU A 131 17.55 13.94 17.47
C LEU A 131 17.99 13.16 18.72
N GLN A 132 19.30 12.95 18.92
CA GLN A 132 19.82 12.34 20.14
C GLN A 132 19.45 13.18 21.37
N ALA A 133 19.60 14.51 21.32
CA ALA A 133 19.16 15.39 22.39
C ALA A 133 17.62 15.38 22.58
N CYS A 134 16.85 15.18 21.51
CA CYS A 134 15.41 14.95 21.61
C CYS A 134 15.08 13.64 22.32
N LEU A 135 15.79 12.54 22.08
CA LEU A 135 15.59 11.28 22.81
C LEU A 135 15.89 11.43 24.31
N GLU A 136 16.92 12.19 24.67
CA GLU A 136 17.24 12.51 26.07
C GLU A 136 16.09 13.27 26.75
N LYS A 137 15.57 14.32 26.10
CA LYS A 137 14.38 15.05 26.59
C LYS A 137 13.12 14.18 26.64
N LEU A 138 12.94 13.31 25.65
CA LEU A 138 11.81 12.40 25.57
C LEU A 138 11.76 11.52 26.81
N ALA A 139 12.90 11.02 27.30
CA ALA A 139 12.98 10.21 28.51
C ALA A 139 12.47 10.96 29.77
N GLU A 140 12.71 12.27 29.85
CA GLU A 140 12.29 13.11 30.98
C GLU A 140 10.81 13.50 30.97
N TYR A 141 10.21 13.67 29.78
CA TYR A 141 8.83 14.13 29.67
C TYR A 141 7.82 13.15 30.25
N ARG A 142 6.83 13.70 30.98
CA ARG A 142 5.73 12.96 31.62
C ARG A 142 4.35 13.33 31.09
N GLN A 143 4.20 14.51 30.47
CA GLN A 143 2.92 14.95 29.90
C GLN A 143 2.76 14.40 28.48
N PRO A 144 1.64 13.72 28.16
CA PRO A 144 1.40 13.15 26.83
C PRO A 144 1.52 14.15 25.68
N MET A 145 1.03 15.39 25.86
CA MET A 145 1.06 16.39 24.80
C MET A 145 2.49 16.87 24.47
N GLN A 146 3.35 17.03 25.48
CA GLN A 146 4.77 17.38 25.26
C GLN A 146 5.52 16.27 24.52
N ILE A 147 5.19 15.01 24.83
CA ILE A 147 5.72 13.83 24.12
C ILE A 147 5.26 13.86 22.65
N ALA A 148 3.97 14.12 22.41
CA ALA A 148 3.41 14.23 21.07
C ALA A 148 4.13 15.32 20.25
N ASP A 149 4.30 16.51 20.84
CA ASP A 149 4.97 17.63 20.17
C ASP A 149 6.41 17.30 19.80
N LEU A 150 7.16 16.71 20.72
CA LEU A 150 8.55 16.34 20.50
C LEU A 150 8.69 15.28 19.41
N LEU A 151 7.90 14.21 19.47
CA LEU A 151 7.97 13.10 18.51
C LEU A 151 7.53 13.54 17.11
N GLU A 152 6.38 14.20 16.99
CA GLU A 152 5.86 14.65 15.70
C GLU A 152 6.78 15.71 15.06
N ASN A 153 7.35 16.63 15.85
CA ASN A 153 8.34 17.59 15.33
C ASN A 153 9.64 16.90 14.90
N SER A 154 10.13 15.93 15.68
CA SER A 154 11.37 15.21 15.36
C SER A 154 11.26 14.44 14.06
N LEU A 155 10.19 13.67 13.89
CA LEU A 155 9.92 12.93 12.66
C LEU A 155 9.63 13.88 11.49
N GLY A 156 8.92 14.98 11.74
CA GLY A 156 8.73 16.05 10.75
C GLY A 156 10.04 16.61 10.22
N LYS A 157 11.03 16.86 11.09
CA LYS A 157 12.37 17.34 10.70
C LYS A 157 13.17 16.31 9.90
N ILE A 158 13.05 15.02 10.23
CA ILE A 158 13.63 13.94 9.43
C ILE A 158 13.00 13.95 8.04
N ASN A 159 11.67 13.92 7.97
CA ASN A 159 10.94 13.89 6.72
C ASN A 159 11.25 15.10 5.82
N SER A 160 11.42 16.30 6.39
CA SER A 160 11.76 17.52 5.65
C SER A 160 13.23 17.60 5.20
N PHE A 161 14.11 16.71 5.65
CA PHE A 161 15.51 16.73 5.22
C PHE A 161 15.63 16.45 3.72
N HIS A 162 16.25 17.37 2.97
CA HIS A 162 16.44 17.23 1.53
C HIS A 162 17.70 16.44 1.22
N ALA A 163 17.54 15.21 0.73
CA ALA A 163 18.63 14.35 0.28
C ALA A 163 19.19 14.74 -1.11
N GLY A 164 18.58 15.72 -1.79
CA GLY A 164 18.83 16.00 -3.21
C GLY A 164 18.37 14.82 -4.08
N ASP A 165 19.08 14.53 -5.18
CA ASP A 165 18.84 13.35 -6.02
C ASP A 165 19.80 12.18 -5.67
N ASN A 166 20.38 12.21 -4.46
CA ASN A 166 21.37 11.24 -4.00
C ASN A 166 20.72 10.10 -3.20
N ILE A 167 20.71 8.91 -3.79
CA ILE A 167 20.11 7.71 -3.19
C ILE A 167 20.85 7.26 -1.93
N GLU A 168 22.17 7.46 -1.83
CA GLU A 168 22.93 7.08 -0.64
C GLU A 168 22.56 7.97 0.55
N VAL A 169 22.40 9.28 0.31
CA VAL A 169 21.92 10.22 1.35
C VAL A 169 20.49 9.90 1.76
N GLN A 170 19.63 9.54 0.80
CA GLN A 170 18.25 9.13 1.07
C GLN A 170 18.19 7.82 1.87
N ALA A 171 19.03 6.85 1.56
CA ALA A 171 19.13 5.60 2.31
C ALA A 171 19.60 5.84 3.75
N GLU A 172 20.63 6.68 3.95
CA GLU A 172 21.11 7.03 5.30
C GLU A 172 20.03 7.78 6.08
N LYS A 173 19.25 8.67 5.43
CA LYS A 173 18.09 9.33 6.05
C LYS A 173 17.02 8.33 6.47
N GLN A 174 16.69 7.34 5.63
CA GLN A 174 15.72 6.29 5.97
C GLN A 174 16.21 5.43 7.15
N GLN A 175 17.51 5.13 7.20
CA GLN A 175 18.11 4.40 8.31
C GLN A 175 18.05 5.22 9.61
N LEU A 176 18.40 6.51 9.56
CA LEU A 176 18.28 7.43 10.69
C LEU A 176 16.82 7.49 11.20
N HIS A 177 15.85 7.57 10.28
CA HIS A 177 14.42 7.56 10.60
C HIS A 177 14.01 6.29 11.36
N LYS A 178 14.36 5.11 10.83
CA LYS A 178 14.08 3.82 11.47
C LYS A 178 14.72 3.72 12.86
N MET A 179 15.98 4.12 13.00
CA MET A 179 16.70 4.05 14.28
C MET A 179 16.10 5.01 15.31
N PHE A 180 15.69 6.21 14.91
CA PHE A 180 15.03 7.16 15.81
C PHE A 180 13.70 6.60 16.31
N ILE A 181 12.88 6.03 15.41
CA ILE A 181 11.60 5.40 15.76
C ILE A 181 11.80 4.30 16.81
N TYR A 182 12.74 3.38 16.58
CA TYR A 182 12.98 2.29 17.53
C TYR A 182 13.48 2.80 18.89
N ALA A 183 14.41 3.75 18.91
CA ALA A 183 14.90 4.33 20.17
C ALA A 183 13.77 5.06 20.93
N ALA A 184 12.92 5.80 20.22
CA ALA A 184 11.76 6.45 20.82
C ALA A 184 10.75 5.43 21.36
N ALA A 185 10.47 4.36 20.63
CA ALA A 185 9.56 3.30 21.04
C ALA A 185 10.02 2.61 22.34
N GLU A 186 11.32 2.31 22.45
CA GLU A 186 11.93 1.73 23.67
C GLU A 186 11.75 2.67 24.87
N ILE A 187 12.01 3.99 24.70
CA ILE A 187 11.83 5.00 25.75
C ILE A 187 10.35 5.11 26.18
N ILE A 188 9.41 5.12 25.22
CA ILE A 188 7.97 5.21 25.55
C ILE A 188 7.48 3.96 26.27
N ALA A 189 7.91 2.78 25.83
CA ALA A 189 7.53 1.51 26.45
C ALA A 189 7.98 1.47 27.93
N SER A 190 9.19 1.93 28.23
CA SER A 190 9.77 1.90 29.58
C SER A 190 9.23 2.97 30.55
N LYS A 191 8.41 3.92 30.10
CA LYS A 191 7.88 5.00 30.97
C LYS A 191 6.87 4.53 32.00
N GLU A 192 7.19 4.59 33.28
CA GLU A 192 6.25 4.22 34.35
C GLU A 192 5.36 5.39 34.79
N GLN A 193 5.90 6.62 34.79
CA GLN A 193 5.22 7.80 35.33
C GLN A 193 4.65 8.70 34.23
N TRP A 194 3.35 8.99 34.32
CA TRP A 194 2.62 9.82 33.36
C TRP A 194 1.76 10.86 34.07
N ASN A 195 1.77 12.09 33.54
CA ASN A 195 0.93 13.19 33.99
C ASN A 195 -0.24 13.34 32.99
N ILE A 196 -1.21 12.43 33.07
CA ILE A 196 -2.36 12.39 32.16
C ILE A 196 -3.46 13.31 32.72
N PRO A 197 -3.91 14.33 31.97
CA PRO A 197 -5.01 15.17 32.41
C PRO A 197 -6.32 14.38 32.42
N LYS A 198 -7.25 14.74 33.32
CA LYS A 198 -8.62 14.21 33.27
C LYS A 198 -9.28 14.64 31.98
N SER A 199 -9.98 13.70 31.33
CA SER A 199 -10.63 13.91 30.04
C SER A 199 -11.90 13.07 29.94
N TYR A 200 -12.73 13.33 28.94
CA TYR A 200 -13.97 12.58 28.69
C TYR A 200 -13.71 11.09 28.45
N ARG A 201 -12.64 10.77 27.71
CA ARG A 201 -12.26 9.37 27.42
C ARG A 201 -11.55 8.67 28.56
N ASN A 202 -11.05 9.42 29.56
CA ASN A 202 -10.29 8.89 30.69
C ASN A 202 -9.16 7.93 30.25
N LEU A 203 -8.34 8.37 29.29
CA LEU A 203 -7.31 7.53 28.67
C LEU A 203 -6.31 7.01 29.70
N SER A 204 -6.03 5.70 29.66
CA SER A 204 -5.00 5.09 30.50
C SER A 204 -3.60 5.34 29.93
N SER A 205 -2.58 5.29 30.78
CA SER A 205 -1.17 5.34 30.34
C SER A 205 -0.85 4.24 29.34
N GLN A 206 -1.47 3.07 29.50
CA GLN A 206 -1.27 1.93 28.62
C GLN A 206 -1.89 2.14 27.23
N ALA A 207 -3.09 2.73 27.16
CA ALA A 207 -3.72 3.09 25.88
C ALA A 207 -2.87 4.14 25.15
N ILE A 208 -2.33 5.14 25.86
CA ILE A 208 -1.46 6.16 25.28
C ILE A 208 -0.14 5.56 24.76
N LYS A 209 0.54 4.73 25.56
CA LYS A 209 1.75 4.02 25.12
C LYS A 209 1.51 3.19 23.86
N THR A 210 0.43 2.41 23.88
CA THR A 210 0.07 1.54 22.75
C THR A 210 -0.23 2.38 21.52
N TYR A 211 -0.96 3.50 21.65
CA TYR A 211 -1.23 4.36 20.50
C TYR A 211 0.06 4.97 19.94
N ILE A 212 0.94 5.51 20.79
CA ILE A 212 2.21 6.11 20.35
C ILE A 212 3.06 5.08 19.63
N ASN A 213 3.25 3.89 20.20
CA ASN A 213 4.14 2.88 19.61
C ASN A 213 3.50 2.13 18.44
N GLU A 214 2.32 1.56 18.64
CA GLU A 214 1.71 0.59 17.72
C GLU A 214 0.85 1.25 16.63
N VAL A 215 0.47 2.51 16.80
CA VAL A 215 -0.27 3.27 15.79
C VAL A 215 0.63 4.32 15.17
N PHE A 216 1.05 5.34 15.92
CA PHE A 216 1.78 6.46 15.35
C PHE A 216 3.19 6.06 14.86
N LEU A 217 4.07 5.59 15.74
CA LEU A 217 5.45 5.24 15.39
C LEU A 217 5.51 4.09 14.39
N LYS A 218 4.67 3.08 14.56
CA LYS A 218 4.57 1.95 13.63
C LYS A 218 4.09 2.37 12.25
N GLN A 219 3.11 3.29 12.16
CA GLN A 219 2.70 3.85 10.88
C GLN A 219 3.80 4.69 10.24
N GLN A 220 4.57 5.44 11.01
CA GLN A 220 5.71 6.19 10.48
C GLN A 220 6.80 5.25 9.95
N LEU A 221 7.00 4.08 10.58
CA LEU A 221 7.96 3.08 10.12
C LEU A 221 7.49 2.35 8.85
N LEU A 222 6.23 1.95 8.81
CA LEU A 222 5.69 1.05 7.78
C LEU A 222 5.08 1.81 6.58
N ASP A 223 4.65 3.06 6.78
CA ASP A 223 3.99 3.90 5.76
C ASP A 223 2.84 3.15 5.06
N TYR A 224 2.95 2.87 3.76
CA TYR A 224 1.95 2.11 2.99
C TYR A 224 1.75 0.66 3.48
N TRP A 225 2.67 0.11 4.28
CA TRP A 225 2.56 -1.24 4.86
C TRP A 225 1.86 -1.28 6.20
N PHE A 226 1.52 -0.13 6.77
CA PHE A 226 0.73 -0.06 8.00
C PHE A 226 -0.71 -0.50 7.72
N ARG A 227 -1.17 -1.57 8.39
CA ARG A 227 -2.49 -2.14 8.11
C ARG A 227 -3.57 -1.62 9.05
N THR A 228 -4.72 -1.37 8.45
CA THR A 228 -5.99 -1.14 9.15
C THR A 228 -6.96 -2.27 8.82
N LEU A 229 -7.93 -2.50 9.69
CA LEU A 229 -8.99 -3.49 9.50
C LEU A 229 -10.05 -2.93 8.56
N ARG A 230 -10.38 -3.71 7.53
CA ARG A 230 -11.47 -3.44 6.59
C ARG A 230 -12.72 -4.22 6.95
N SER A 231 -13.83 -3.85 6.33
CA SER A 231 -15.16 -4.40 6.62
C SER A 231 -15.21 -5.93 6.63
N ARG A 232 -14.54 -6.59 5.67
CA ARG A 232 -14.43 -8.06 5.62
C ARG A 232 -13.69 -8.66 6.82
N GLN A 233 -12.66 -7.99 7.31
CA GLN A 233 -11.90 -8.48 8.47
C GLN A 233 -12.69 -8.29 9.76
N LEU A 234 -13.39 -7.16 9.90
CA LEU A 234 -14.29 -6.93 11.04
C LEU A 234 -15.41 -7.98 11.09
N ALA A 235 -15.94 -8.40 9.93
CA ALA A 235 -16.96 -9.44 9.85
C ALA A 235 -16.54 -10.80 10.46
N ASN A 236 -15.24 -11.06 10.57
CA ASN A 236 -14.71 -12.30 11.14
C ASN A 236 -14.52 -12.25 12.66
N TYR A 237 -14.80 -11.13 13.31
CA TYR A 237 -14.77 -11.04 14.77
C TYR A 237 -16.02 -11.69 15.38
N PRO A 238 -15.90 -12.38 16.52
CA PRO A 238 -17.06 -12.97 17.18
C PRO A 238 -17.95 -11.92 17.87
N GLN A 239 -17.38 -10.80 18.32
CA GLN A 239 -18.12 -9.80 19.08
C GLN A 239 -19.09 -8.99 18.20
N PRO A 240 -20.40 -8.92 18.53
CA PRO A 240 -21.39 -8.11 17.80
C PRO A 240 -21.05 -6.63 17.70
N LEU A 241 -20.43 -6.09 18.76
CA LEU A 241 -19.91 -4.73 18.78
C LEU A 241 -18.96 -4.45 17.60
N ILE A 242 -18.13 -5.43 17.24
CA ILE A 242 -17.11 -5.29 16.19
C ILE A 242 -17.65 -5.70 14.82
N ASN A 243 -18.24 -6.89 14.72
CA ASN A 243 -18.59 -7.49 13.42
C ASN A 243 -19.84 -6.88 12.77
N THR A 244 -20.69 -6.23 13.56
CA THR A 244 -21.96 -5.66 13.12
C THR A 244 -21.94 -4.15 13.31
N TRP A 245 -21.90 -3.69 14.56
CA TRP A 245 -22.06 -2.27 14.86
C TRP A 245 -20.88 -1.42 14.37
N LEU A 246 -19.64 -1.72 14.78
CA LEU A 246 -18.46 -0.96 14.36
C LEU A 246 -18.22 -1.08 12.86
N ARG A 247 -18.51 -2.26 12.28
CA ARG A 247 -18.45 -2.47 10.84
C ARG A 247 -19.39 -1.54 10.07
N GLN A 248 -20.57 -1.27 10.60
CA GLN A 248 -21.51 -0.30 10.03
C GLN A 248 -21.00 1.13 10.19
N GLU A 249 -20.56 1.50 11.40
CA GLU A 249 -20.01 2.84 11.68
C GLU A 249 -18.77 3.14 10.84
N GLN A 250 -17.89 2.15 10.63
CA GLN A 250 -16.74 2.27 9.74
C GLN A 250 -17.14 2.70 8.33
N ARG A 251 -18.20 2.09 7.76
CA ARG A 251 -18.66 2.40 6.40
C ARG A 251 -19.32 3.77 6.32
N ILE A 252 -20.13 4.11 7.31
CA ILE A 252 -20.86 5.38 7.34
C ILE A 252 -19.87 6.54 7.50
N ARG A 253 -18.96 6.44 8.47
CA ARG A 253 -18.05 7.54 8.87
C ARG A 253 -16.65 7.45 8.28
N GLN A 254 -16.40 6.49 7.38
CA GLN A 254 -15.08 6.21 6.80
C GLN A 254 -13.96 6.05 7.87
N LEU A 255 -14.26 5.37 8.97
CA LEU A 255 -13.30 5.21 10.08
C LEU A 255 -12.14 4.31 9.68
N GLU A 256 -10.91 4.74 10.00
CA GLU A 256 -9.76 3.84 9.99
C GLU A 256 -9.73 3.04 11.29
N ILE A 257 -9.81 1.71 11.18
CA ILE A 257 -9.84 0.83 12.34
C ILE A 257 -8.48 0.19 12.50
N VAL A 258 -7.79 0.51 13.60
CA VAL A 258 -6.48 -0.06 13.92
C VAL A 258 -6.62 -1.03 15.09
N LYS A 259 -6.29 -2.29 14.85
CA LYS A 259 -6.15 -3.29 15.92
C LYS A 259 -4.67 -3.40 16.30
N SER A 260 -4.38 -2.97 17.51
CA SER A 260 -3.09 -3.15 18.18
C SER A 260 -3.06 -4.49 18.93
N SER A 261 -1.96 -4.77 19.61
CA SER A 261 -1.77 -5.99 20.40
C SER A 261 -2.80 -6.16 21.53
N ARG A 262 -3.36 -5.05 22.06
CA ARG A 262 -4.38 -5.08 23.13
C ARG A 262 -5.62 -4.23 22.86
N TYR A 263 -5.47 -3.10 22.19
CA TYR A 263 -6.56 -2.14 21.97
C TYR A 263 -7.05 -2.15 20.53
N LEU A 264 -8.30 -1.75 20.35
CA LEU A 264 -8.84 -1.36 19.05
C LEU A 264 -9.10 0.15 19.05
N PHE A 265 -8.63 0.82 18.01
CA PHE A 265 -8.79 2.25 17.81
C PHE A 265 -9.65 2.50 16.58
N ALA A 266 -10.70 3.31 16.73
CA ALA A 266 -11.49 3.81 15.63
C ALA A 266 -11.13 5.28 15.39
N ILE A 267 -10.49 5.55 14.26
CA ILE A 267 -9.83 6.82 13.97
C ILE A 267 -10.59 7.56 12.88
N ALA A 268 -10.89 8.83 13.14
CA ALA A 268 -11.57 9.71 12.21
C ALA A 268 -10.71 9.94 10.94
N PRO A 269 -11.32 9.97 9.74
CA PRO A 269 -10.62 10.41 8.55
C PRO A 269 -10.24 11.89 8.65
N SER A 270 -9.49 12.38 7.67
CA SER A 270 -9.22 13.80 7.53
C SER A 270 -9.32 14.23 6.09
N VAL A 271 -10.04 15.33 5.91
CA VAL A 271 -10.22 16.02 4.64
C VAL A 271 -9.19 17.13 4.46
N GLU A 272 -8.48 17.50 5.52
CA GLU A 272 -7.42 18.50 5.42
C GLU A 272 -6.17 17.90 4.78
N LYS A 273 -5.51 18.71 3.96
CA LYS A 273 -4.28 18.30 3.29
C LYS A 273 -3.15 18.17 4.31
N ASP A 274 -2.31 17.17 4.13
CA ASP A 274 -1.11 16.92 4.93
C ASP A 274 -1.32 16.65 6.42
N ILE A 275 -2.57 16.44 6.87
CA ILE A 275 -2.80 15.95 8.23
C ILE A 275 -2.59 14.44 8.31
N ASN A 276 -1.71 14.04 9.23
CA ASN A 276 -1.60 12.65 9.64
C ASN A 276 -2.80 12.29 10.55
N ILE A 277 -3.70 11.43 10.05
CA ILE A 277 -4.84 10.91 10.83
C ILE A 277 -4.40 10.09 12.05
N PHE A 278 -3.18 9.55 12.05
CA PHE A 278 -2.59 8.79 13.14
C PHE A 278 -1.78 9.67 14.12
N SER A 279 -1.90 10.99 14.03
CA SER A 279 -1.21 11.94 14.92
C SER A 279 -1.53 11.66 16.40
N ILE A 280 -0.49 11.70 17.23
CA ILE A 280 -0.62 11.59 18.68
C ILE A 280 -1.42 12.79 19.22
N ARG A 281 -1.17 14.01 18.71
CA ARG A 281 -1.92 15.20 19.10
C ARG A 281 -3.41 15.04 18.84
N ARG A 282 -3.78 14.57 17.64
CA ARG A 282 -5.19 14.31 17.29
C ARG A 282 -5.78 13.23 18.18
N PHE A 283 -5.04 12.17 18.45
CA PHE A 283 -5.48 11.15 19.39
C PHE A 283 -5.71 11.73 20.79
N LEU A 284 -4.85 12.61 21.30
CA LEU A 284 -4.98 13.16 22.65
C LEU A 284 -6.01 14.30 22.75
N SER A 285 -6.31 15.00 21.65
CA SER A 285 -7.24 16.14 21.64
C SER A 285 -8.68 15.75 21.92
N GLU A 286 -9.37 16.59 22.70
CA GLU A 286 -10.82 16.58 22.91
C GLU A 286 -11.30 18.01 22.71
N GLU A 287 -11.98 18.29 21.60
CA GLU A 287 -12.39 19.65 21.25
C GLU A 287 -13.76 19.96 21.85
N GLN A 288 -13.85 21.08 22.59
CA GLN A 288 -15.11 21.59 23.13
C GLN A 288 -15.53 22.82 22.34
N LEU A 289 -16.66 22.75 21.64
CA LEU A 289 -17.25 23.94 21.04
C LEU A 289 -17.92 24.78 22.13
N ILE A 290 -17.62 26.09 22.14
CA ILE A 290 -18.11 27.07 23.13
C ILE A 290 -19.65 27.07 23.20
N ALA A 291 -20.32 26.76 22.09
CA ALA A 291 -21.77 26.63 22.03
C ALA A 291 -22.21 25.16 22.18
N GLY A 292 -22.62 24.77 23.38
CA GLY A 292 -23.39 23.53 23.63
C GLY A 292 -22.68 22.43 24.41
N GLY A 293 -21.42 22.60 24.80
CA GLY A 293 -20.71 21.66 25.69
C GLY A 293 -20.48 20.26 25.11
N LYS A 294 -20.74 20.05 23.81
CA LYS A 294 -20.43 18.80 23.11
C LYS A 294 -18.92 18.67 22.91
N ILE A 295 -18.44 17.45 23.11
CA ILE A 295 -17.03 17.09 22.99
C ILE A 295 -16.85 16.37 21.66
N TYR A 296 -15.89 16.80 20.85
CA TYR A 296 -15.58 16.18 19.57
C TYR A 296 -14.29 15.38 19.70
N LEU A 297 -14.32 14.17 19.16
CA LEU A 297 -13.21 13.23 19.22
C LEU A 297 -12.69 12.92 17.81
N ASN A 298 -11.37 12.77 17.72
CA ASN A 298 -10.70 12.25 16.51
C ASN A 298 -10.45 10.74 16.57
N CYS A 299 -10.58 10.14 17.76
CA CYS A 299 -10.32 8.72 17.96
C CYS A 299 -11.09 8.19 19.17
N ALA A 300 -11.74 7.04 18.97
CA ALA A 300 -12.30 6.20 20.03
C ALA A 300 -11.37 5.02 20.31
N VAL A 301 -11.37 4.52 21.55
CA VAL A 301 -10.53 3.38 21.97
C VAL A 301 -11.32 2.41 22.84
N ILE A 302 -11.07 1.11 22.63
CA ILE A 302 -11.55 0.04 23.50
C ILE A 302 -10.43 -0.97 23.79
N ASP A 303 -10.37 -1.43 25.04
CA ASP A 303 -9.51 -2.56 25.43
C ASP A 303 -10.19 -3.86 24.98
N MET A 304 -9.53 -4.62 24.10
CA MET A 304 -10.13 -5.84 23.54
C MET A 304 -10.34 -6.93 24.59
N GLN A 305 -9.64 -6.88 25.74
CA GLN A 305 -9.88 -7.80 26.85
C GLN A 305 -11.23 -7.57 27.53
N HIS A 306 -11.80 -6.36 27.41
CA HIS A 306 -13.05 -5.96 28.03
C HIS A 306 -14.14 -5.62 26.99
N CYS A 307 -13.96 -6.01 25.73
CA CYS A 307 -14.89 -5.65 24.65
C CYS A 307 -16.28 -6.28 24.78
N GLU A 308 -16.41 -7.34 25.59
CA GLU A 308 -17.68 -8.00 25.91
C GLU A 308 -18.34 -7.44 27.18
N ASP A 309 -17.64 -6.59 27.94
CA ASP A 309 -18.22 -5.90 29.09
C ASP A 309 -19.13 -4.75 28.61
N ALA A 310 -20.37 -4.74 29.10
CA ALA A 310 -21.40 -3.83 28.63
C ALA A 310 -21.04 -2.35 28.87
N GLN A 311 -20.40 -2.03 30.00
CA GLN A 311 -20.02 -0.66 30.33
C GLN A 311 -18.90 -0.16 29.43
N HIS A 312 -17.90 -1.00 29.14
CA HIS A 312 -16.82 -0.67 28.23
C HIS A 312 -17.30 -0.57 26.78
N ALA A 313 -18.19 -1.46 26.36
CA ALA A 313 -18.81 -1.43 25.04
C ALA A 313 -19.61 -0.15 24.84
N GLU A 314 -20.48 0.22 25.79
CA GLU A 314 -21.27 1.45 25.75
C GLU A 314 -20.35 2.68 25.73
N GLY A 315 -19.32 2.72 26.58
CA GLY A 315 -18.34 3.80 26.59
C GLY A 315 -17.58 3.95 25.27
N PHE A 316 -17.30 2.86 24.56
CA PHE A 316 -16.71 2.92 23.22
C PHE A 316 -17.71 3.44 22.17
N GLN A 317 -18.97 3.00 22.22
CA GLN A 317 -20.01 3.48 21.31
C GLN A 317 -20.23 4.99 21.47
N GLN A 318 -20.35 5.47 22.71
CA GLN A 318 -20.46 6.90 23.02
C GLN A 318 -19.27 7.70 22.48
N GLN A 319 -18.04 7.17 22.55
CA GLN A 319 -16.88 7.82 21.97
C GLN A 319 -16.96 7.93 20.43
N VAL A 320 -17.37 6.86 19.74
CA VAL A 320 -17.52 6.89 18.27
C VAL A 320 -18.62 7.86 17.84
N GLU A 321 -19.70 7.98 18.62
CA GLU A 321 -20.76 8.96 18.36
C GLU A 321 -20.28 10.42 18.47
N GLN A 322 -19.22 10.69 19.24
CA GLN A 322 -18.55 12.01 19.29
C GLN A 322 -17.59 12.25 18.11
N ILE A 323 -17.40 11.29 17.21
CA ILE A 323 -16.62 11.46 15.98
C ILE A 323 -17.55 11.98 14.88
N VAL A 324 -17.27 13.19 14.39
CA VAL A 324 -18.04 13.82 13.29
C VAL A 324 -17.24 13.79 12.00
N THR A 325 -17.85 13.32 10.91
CA THR A 325 -17.21 13.23 9.60
C THR A 325 -18.09 13.87 8.51
N LEU A 326 -17.84 13.58 7.23
CA LEU A 326 -18.57 14.17 6.10
C LEU A 326 -19.90 13.46 5.78
N GLU A 327 -20.26 12.39 6.48
CA GLU A 327 -21.35 11.48 6.12
C GLU A 327 -22.69 12.18 5.92
N GLY A 328 -22.98 13.21 6.72
CA GLY A 328 -24.23 13.97 6.62
C GLY A 328 -24.35 14.85 5.37
N ARG A 329 -23.27 14.96 4.57
CA ARG A 329 -23.19 15.82 3.38
C ARG A 329 -23.01 15.04 2.08
N VAL A 330 -22.97 13.71 2.12
CA VAL A 330 -22.65 12.87 0.96
C VAL A 330 -23.92 12.15 0.50
N SER A 331 -24.20 12.14 -0.81
CA SER A 331 -25.38 11.45 -1.33
C SER A 331 -25.27 9.93 -1.18
N LYS A 332 -26.42 9.27 -1.07
CA LYS A 332 -26.50 7.80 -1.04
C LYS A 332 -25.83 7.16 -2.27
N ALA A 333 -25.90 7.81 -3.43
CA ALA A 333 -25.28 7.29 -4.66
C ALA A 333 -23.75 7.17 -4.55
N ILE A 334 -23.09 8.14 -3.90
CA ILE A 334 -21.65 8.10 -3.65
C ILE A 334 -21.29 7.03 -2.61
N ILE A 335 -22.08 6.92 -1.54
CA ILE A 335 -21.90 5.88 -0.51
C ILE A 335 -22.08 4.48 -1.11
N ASP A 336 -23.13 4.27 -1.90
CA ASP A 336 -23.40 2.98 -2.56
C ASP A 336 -22.27 2.63 -3.57
N LEU A 337 -21.72 3.64 -4.27
CA LEU A 337 -20.56 3.43 -5.14
C LEU A 337 -19.30 3.02 -4.37
N ALA A 338 -19.03 3.65 -3.22
CA ALA A 338 -17.95 3.29 -2.31
C ALA A 338 -18.07 1.84 -1.82
N ILE A 339 -19.26 1.47 -1.33
CA ILE A 339 -19.56 0.10 -0.90
C ILE A 339 -19.36 -0.89 -2.05
N LYS A 340 -19.82 -0.55 -3.26
CA LYS A 340 -19.66 -1.40 -4.44
C LYS A 340 -18.19 -1.64 -4.80
N MET A 341 -17.32 -0.64 -4.68
CA MET A 341 -15.87 -0.82 -4.90
C MET A 341 -15.27 -1.79 -3.87
N GLU A 342 -15.60 -1.67 -2.59
CA GLU A 342 -15.16 -2.62 -1.56
C GLU A 342 -15.66 -4.05 -1.84
N GLU A 343 -16.94 -4.20 -2.17
CA GLU A 343 -17.51 -5.52 -2.47
C GLU A 343 -16.90 -6.16 -3.70
N ASN A 344 -16.66 -5.38 -4.76
CA ASN A 344 -15.98 -5.85 -5.96
C ASN A 344 -14.57 -6.35 -5.63
N TYR A 345 -13.85 -5.64 -4.77
CA TYR A 345 -12.54 -6.07 -4.31
C TYR A 345 -12.60 -7.40 -3.57
N ASP A 346 -13.45 -7.49 -2.54
CA ASP A 346 -13.54 -8.66 -1.67
C ASP A 346 -14.08 -9.91 -2.39
N LYS A 347 -15.04 -9.75 -3.33
CA LYS A 347 -15.70 -10.88 -4.02
C LYS A 347 -14.98 -11.35 -5.27
N HIS A 348 -14.19 -10.49 -5.92
CA HIS A 348 -13.63 -10.79 -7.24
C HIS A 348 -12.11 -10.61 -7.31
N ILE A 349 -11.57 -9.47 -6.88
CA ILE A 349 -10.14 -9.16 -7.04
C ILE A 349 -9.29 -9.95 -6.04
N LEU A 350 -9.67 -9.94 -4.76
CA LEU A 350 -8.91 -10.61 -3.72
C LEU A 350 -8.87 -12.14 -3.92
N PRO A 351 -9.97 -12.84 -4.20
CA PRO A 351 -9.91 -14.27 -4.49
C PRO A 351 -9.09 -14.60 -5.74
N ALA A 352 -9.17 -13.77 -6.79
CA ALA A 352 -8.39 -13.95 -8.00
C ALA A 352 -6.88 -13.76 -7.76
N LEU A 353 -6.49 -12.83 -6.88
CA LEU A 353 -5.07 -12.65 -6.52
C LEU A 353 -4.47 -13.91 -5.90
N PHE A 354 -5.23 -14.61 -5.06
CA PHE A 354 -4.80 -15.81 -4.33
C PHE A 354 -5.20 -17.13 -5.00
N SER A 355 -5.73 -17.11 -6.23
CA SER A 355 -6.03 -18.34 -6.95
C SER A 355 -4.74 -19.07 -7.35
N PRO A 356 -4.77 -20.40 -7.54
CA PRO A 356 -3.60 -21.17 -7.95
C PRO A 356 -2.95 -20.60 -9.22
N LEU A 357 -1.62 -20.56 -9.23
CA LEU A 357 -0.84 -20.17 -10.41
C LEU A 357 -0.82 -21.34 -11.40
N ASP A 358 -1.37 -21.12 -12.59
CA ASP A 358 -1.39 -22.13 -13.66
C ASP A 358 -0.07 -22.14 -14.44
N ALA A 359 0.83 -23.04 -14.03
CA ALA A 359 2.15 -23.23 -14.65
C ALA A 359 2.27 -24.57 -15.41
N THR A 360 1.16 -25.22 -15.80
CA THR A 360 1.21 -26.55 -16.44
C THR A 360 1.82 -26.52 -17.84
N GLU A 361 1.64 -25.42 -18.57
CA GLU A 361 2.08 -25.26 -19.97
C GLU A 361 3.20 -24.22 -20.16
N THR A 362 3.63 -23.54 -19.10
CA THR A 362 4.61 -22.43 -19.18
C THR A 362 5.56 -22.41 -17.97
N SER A 363 6.63 -21.61 -18.04
CA SER A 363 7.47 -21.37 -16.86
C SER A 363 6.67 -20.64 -15.77
N LEU A 364 7.03 -20.87 -14.50
CA LEU A 364 6.43 -20.20 -13.36
C LEU A 364 6.44 -18.67 -13.50
N GLU A 365 7.57 -18.11 -13.97
CA GLU A 365 7.71 -16.67 -14.27
C GLU A 365 6.61 -16.18 -15.24
N LYS A 366 6.38 -16.89 -16.36
CA LYS A 366 5.35 -16.51 -17.33
C LYS A 366 3.94 -16.65 -16.76
N ALA A 367 3.71 -17.68 -15.94
CA ALA A 367 2.44 -17.87 -15.24
C ALA A 367 2.17 -16.69 -14.29
N ILE A 368 3.18 -16.25 -13.52
CA ILE A 368 3.10 -15.06 -12.66
C ILE A 368 2.81 -13.81 -13.50
N SER A 369 3.55 -13.54 -14.57
CA SER A 369 3.30 -12.35 -15.41
C SER A 369 1.86 -12.33 -15.96
N LYS A 370 1.33 -13.48 -16.42
CA LYS A 370 -0.05 -13.61 -16.89
C LYS A 370 -1.06 -13.38 -15.77
N HIS A 371 -0.79 -13.89 -14.57
CA HIS A 371 -1.62 -13.73 -13.39
C HIS A 371 -1.73 -12.26 -12.95
N LEU A 372 -0.58 -11.57 -12.86
CA LEU A 372 -0.50 -10.15 -12.53
C LEU A 372 -1.22 -9.28 -13.57
N LEU A 373 -1.15 -9.65 -14.84
CA LEU A 373 -1.89 -8.96 -15.89
C LEU A 373 -3.40 -9.07 -15.70
N GLN A 374 -3.90 -10.26 -15.35
CA GLN A 374 -5.32 -10.45 -15.07
C GLN A 374 -5.76 -9.67 -13.83
N TYR A 375 -4.91 -9.63 -12.80
CA TYR A 375 -5.14 -8.85 -11.59
C TYR A 375 -5.28 -7.35 -11.89
N GLU A 376 -4.40 -6.77 -12.69
CA GLU A 376 -4.48 -5.36 -13.09
C GLU A 376 -5.74 -5.03 -13.91
N LYS A 377 -6.18 -5.95 -14.78
CA LYS A 377 -7.45 -5.80 -15.53
C LYS A 377 -8.66 -5.77 -14.60
N LEU A 378 -8.68 -6.63 -13.58
CA LEU A 378 -9.75 -6.64 -12.58
C LEU A 378 -9.75 -5.36 -11.76
N LEU A 379 -8.58 -4.89 -11.30
CA LEU A 379 -8.46 -3.61 -10.60
C LEU A 379 -8.99 -2.45 -11.46
N SER A 380 -8.60 -2.41 -12.73
CA SER A 380 -9.02 -1.35 -13.64
C SER A 380 -10.54 -1.34 -13.85
N SER A 381 -11.10 -2.48 -14.23
CA SER A 381 -12.52 -2.60 -14.61
C SER A 381 -13.49 -2.53 -13.42
N LEU A 382 -13.08 -3.03 -12.25
CA LEU A 382 -13.98 -3.15 -11.10
C LEU A 382 -13.82 -2.03 -10.07
N ILE A 383 -12.69 -1.32 -10.05
CA ILE A 383 -12.41 -0.23 -9.11
C ILE A 383 -12.15 1.09 -9.85
N LEU A 384 -11.17 1.14 -10.74
CA LEU A 384 -10.74 2.41 -11.35
C LEU A 384 -11.81 3.04 -12.24
N ASP A 385 -12.51 2.24 -13.03
CA ASP A 385 -13.61 2.72 -13.88
C ASP A 385 -14.79 3.24 -13.03
N LEU A 386 -15.05 2.62 -11.87
CA LEU A 386 -16.06 3.11 -10.92
C LEU A 386 -15.65 4.43 -10.28
N LEU A 387 -14.37 4.59 -9.94
CA LEU A 387 -13.85 5.86 -9.41
C LEU A 387 -14.05 7.00 -10.42
N ILE A 388 -13.72 6.79 -11.70
CA ILE A 388 -13.92 7.79 -12.75
C ILE A 388 -15.39 8.14 -12.88
N ARG A 389 -16.27 7.13 -12.90
CA ARG A 389 -17.72 7.36 -12.94
C ARG A 389 -18.19 8.17 -11.73
N GLY A 390 -17.68 7.86 -10.54
CA GLY A 390 -17.95 8.60 -9.32
C GLY A 390 -17.59 10.08 -9.47
N LEU A 391 -16.39 10.37 -9.96
CA LEU A 391 -15.87 11.74 -10.10
C LEU A 391 -16.51 12.54 -11.24
N THR A 392 -16.88 11.89 -12.34
CA THR A 392 -17.33 12.58 -13.57
C THR A 392 -18.83 12.60 -13.77
N GLN A 393 -19.58 11.70 -13.13
CA GLN A 393 -21.01 11.51 -13.41
C GLN A 393 -21.90 11.55 -12.17
N ILE A 394 -21.35 11.31 -10.97
CA ILE A 394 -22.16 11.19 -9.74
C ILE A 394 -21.87 12.33 -8.77
N ALA A 395 -20.59 12.61 -8.50
CA ALA A 395 -20.21 13.66 -7.57
C ALA A 395 -20.70 15.02 -8.07
N SER A 396 -21.33 15.76 -7.15
CA SER A 396 -22.03 17.02 -7.44
C SER A 396 -21.44 18.22 -6.70
N HIS A 397 -20.62 17.97 -5.68
CA HIS A 397 -19.93 19.01 -4.91
C HIS A 397 -18.60 18.51 -4.32
N HIS A 398 -17.85 19.43 -3.70
CA HIS A 398 -16.51 19.17 -3.20
C HIS A 398 -16.47 18.06 -2.13
N ASP A 399 -17.35 18.09 -1.12
CA ASP A 399 -17.37 17.08 -0.05
C ASP A 399 -17.54 15.63 -0.59
N GLU A 400 -18.25 15.43 -1.70
CA GLU A 400 -18.38 14.11 -2.35
C GLU A 400 -17.10 13.68 -3.06
N CYS A 401 -16.38 14.63 -3.69
CA CYS A 401 -15.07 14.34 -4.28
C CYS A 401 -14.06 13.95 -3.19
N GLU A 402 -14.11 14.63 -2.04
CA GLU A 402 -13.26 14.32 -0.90
C GLU A 402 -13.61 12.99 -0.25
N TYR A 403 -14.91 12.67 -0.13
CA TYR A 403 -15.36 11.35 0.29
C TYR A 403 -14.81 10.25 -0.62
N LEU A 404 -14.89 10.43 -1.94
CA LEU A 404 -14.31 9.49 -2.91
C LEU A 404 -12.79 9.35 -2.77
N TYR A 405 -12.07 10.44 -2.51
CA TYR A 405 -10.63 10.40 -2.26
C TYR A 405 -10.30 9.54 -1.03
N VAL A 406 -10.98 9.79 0.09
CA VAL A 406 -10.77 9.05 1.34
C VAL A 406 -11.08 7.56 1.15
N THR A 407 -12.25 7.21 0.61
CA THR A 407 -12.63 5.82 0.32
C THR A 407 -11.61 5.14 -0.57
N THR A 408 -11.19 5.82 -1.65
CA THR A 408 -10.21 5.27 -2.59
C THR A 408 -8.89 4.97 -1.87
N ARG A 409 -8.34 5.93 -1.13
CA ARG A 409 -7.10 5.74 -0.35
C ARG A 409 -7.20 4.57 0.64
N GLN A 410 -8.34 4.43 1.31
CA GLN A 410 -8.60 3.33 2.25
C GLN A 410 -8.58 1.98 1.55
N LEU A 411 -9.31 1.86 0.44
CA LEU A 411 -9.35 0.65 -0.37
C LEU A 411 -7.97 0.26 -0.89
N TRP A 412 -7.20 1.24 -1.39
CA TRP A 412 -5.83 1.01 -1.87
C TRP A 412 -4.88 0.50 -0.79
N SER A 413 -5.04 0.94 0.45
CA SER A 413 -4.26 0.41 1.57
C SER A 413 -4.54 -1.09 1.78
N GLY A 414 -5.80 -1.52 1.60
CA GLY A 414 -6.18 -2.94 1.63
C GLY A 414 -5.65 -3.75 0.45
N ILE A 415 -5.66 -3.15 -0.76
CA ILE A 415 -5.10 -3.73 -2.00
C ILE A 415 -3.60 -3.98 -1.82
N ILE A 416 -2.84 -2.96 -1.41
CA ILE A 416 -1.39 -3.05 -1.17
C ILE A 416 -1.09 -4.10 -0.10
N GLY A 417 -1.82 -4.08 1.02
CA GLY A 417 -1.62 -5.06 2.10
C GLY A 417 -1.84 -6.50 1.63
N SER A 418 -2.88 -6.76 0.85
CA SER A 418 -3.16 -8.12 0.35
C SER A 418 -2.16 -8.55 -0.73
N PHE A 419 -1.69 -7.60 -1.58
CA PHE A 419 -0.66 -7.87 -2.57
C PHE A 419 0.70 -8.19 -1.91
N GLN A 420 1.02 -7.53 -0.80
CA GLN A 420 2.19 -7.86 0.00
C GLN A 420 2.14 -9.30 0.51
N ASP A 421 0.99 -9.76 0.99
CA ASP A 421 0.85 -11.15 1.43
C ASP A 421 1.01 -12.15 0.29
N PHE A 422 0.56 -11.79 -0.91
CA PHE A 422 0.78 -12.57 -2.12
C PHE A 422 2.27 -12.68 -2.46
N GLN A 423 3.04 -11.58 -2.35
CA GLN A 423 4.51 -11.60 -2.57
C GLN A 423 5.28 -12.48 -1.58
N LEU A 424 4.71 -12.76 -0.41
CA LEU A 424 5.31 -13.63 0.61
C LEU A 424 5.02 -15.11 0.38
N GLN A 425 4.27 -15.48 -0.66
CA GLN A 425 4.10 -16.88 -1.03
C GLN A 425 5.39 -17.47 -1.61
N PRO A 426 5.75 -18.72 -1.28
CA PRO A 426 6.98 -19.34 -1.78
C PRO A 426 7.11 -19.34 -3.31
N ALA A 427 6.00 -19.49 -4.03
CA ALA A 427 5.99 -19.51 -5.50
C ALA A 427 6.29 -18.14 -6.14
N VAL A 428 6.19 -17.05 -5.37
CA VAL A 428 6.25 -15.66 -5.84
C VAL A 428 7.45 -14.90 -5.24
N LEU A 429 8.05 -15.46 -4.18
CA LEU A 429 9.07 -14.79 -3.39
C LEU A 429 10.27 -14.35 -4.25
N GLY A 430 10.52 -13.04 -4.29
CA GLY A 430 11.63 -12.45 -5.06
C GLY A 430 11.38 -12.29 -6.56
N ASP A 431 10.15 -12.56 -7.04
CA ASP A 431 9.80 -12.36 -8.45
C ASP A 431 9.83 -10.87 -8.84
N ILE A 432 10.46 -10.58 -9.99
CA ILE A 432 10.71 -9.23 -10.46
C ILE A 432 9.41 -8.55 -10.91
N ASP A 433 8.51 -9.26 -11.57
CA ASP A 433 7.24 -8.66 -12.04
C ASP A 433 6.33 -8.34 -10.86
N CYS A 434 6.36 -9.15 -9.80
CA CYS A 434 5.69 -8.85 -8.54
C CYS A 434 6.26 -7.63 -7.83
N GLU A 435 7.59 -7.49 -7.70
CA GLU A 435 8.22 -6.29 -7.15
C GLU A 435 7.82 -5.03 -7.94
N ARG A 436 7.80 -5.13 -9.27
CA ARG A 436 7.36 -4.03 -10.15
C ARG A 436 5.88 -3.70 -9.96
N MET A 437 5.01 -4.70 -9.89
CA MET A 437 3.59 -4.49 -9.64
C MET A 437 3.37 -3.78 -8.30
N MET A 438 4.03 -4.22 -7.22
CA MET A 438 3.97 -3.54 -5.92
C MET A 438 4.40 -2.07 -6.02
N THR A 439 5.49 -1.80 -6.73
CA THR A 439 5.98 -0.42 -6.98
C THR A 439 4.94 0.41 -7.73
N ARG A 440 4.22 -0.17 -8.70
CA ARG A 440 3.13 0.49 -9.43
C ARG A 440 1.92 0.76 -8.54
N LEU A 441 1.51 -0.19 -7.67
CA LEU A 441 0.41 -0.01 -6.72
C LEU A 441 0.71 1.15 -5.75
N VAL A 442 1.92 1.21 -5.20
CA VAL A 442 2.32 2.32 -4.30
C VAL A 442 2.45 3.64 -5.07
N GLY A 443 3.05 3.61 -6.26
CA GLY A 443 3.12 4.77 -7.14
C GLY A 443 1.75 5.35 -7.47
N TYR A 444 0.73 4.51 -7.64
CA TYR A 444 -0.65 4.94 -7.87
C TYR A 444 -1.19 5.76 -6.69
N VAL A 445 -1.05 5.26 -5.45
CA VAL A 445 -1.52 5.98 -4.26
C VAL A 445 -0.76 7.28 -4.03
N ALA A 446 0.56 7.27 -4.24
CA ALA A 446 1.37 8.48 -4.17
C ALA A 446 0.93 9.53 -5.20
N LEU A 447 0.60 9.12 -6.43
CA LEU A 447 0.06 10.00 -7.46
C LEU A 447 -1.33 10.53 -7.12
N LEU A 448 -2.22 9.71 -6.55
CA LEU A 448 -3.53 10.18 -6.08
C LEU A 448 -3.39 11.29 -5.03
N LYS A 449 -2.48 11.12 -4.06
CA LYS A 449 -2.19 12.15 -3.05
C LYS A 449 -1.62 13.41 -3.71
N LYS A 450 -0.62 13.26 -4.59
CA LYS A 450 0.08 14.36 -5.26
C LYS A 450 -0.84 15.19 -6.15
N ARG A 451 -1.81 14.54 -6.79
CA ARG A 451 -2.75 15.15 -7.73
C ARG A 451 -4.16 15.33 -7.17
N ARG A 452 -4.34 15.21 -5.85
CA ARG A 452 -5.64 15.31 -5.17
C ARG A 452 -6.44 16.54 -5.63
N ASP A 453 -5.82 17.72 -5.54
CA ASP A 453 -6.45 19.01 -5.86
C ASP A 453 -6.75 19.19 -7.36
N GLU A 454 -6.30 18.26 -8.21
CA GLU A 454 -6.55 18.27 -9.64
C GLU A 454 -7.49 17.17 -10.08
N THR A 455 -7.56 16.07 -9.34
CA THR A 455 -8.29 14.86 -9.72
C THR A 455 -9.59 14.75 -8.94
N PHE A 456 -9.57 15.06 -7.64
CA PHE A 456 -10.72 14.96 -6.73
C PHE A 456 -11.35 16.34 -6.52
N VAL A 457 -11.67 17.01 -7.63
CA VAL A 457 -12.38 18.28 -7.64
C VAL A 457 -13.49 18.22 -8.67
N LEU A 458 -14.57 18.94 -8.42
CA LEU A 458 -15.67 19.02 -9.37
C LEU A 458 -15.18 19.69 -10.65
N LYS A 459 -15.37 19.02 -11.80
CA LYS A 459 -14.95 19.52 -13.11
C LYS A 459 -16.04 19.37 -14.13
N GLU A 460 -16.13 20.36 -15.00
CA GLU A 460 -16.88 20.24 -16.24
C GLU A 460 -16.24 19.18 -17.15
N ALA A 461 -17.06 18.52 -17.96
CA ALA A 461 -16.62 17.46 -18.85
C ALA A 461 -15.53 17.93 -19.84
N GLN A 462 -15.55 19.21 -20.22
CA GLN A 462 -14.53 19.79 -21.10
C GLN A 462 -13.17 19.94 -20.40
N ASP A 463 -13.15 20.40 -19.15
CA ASP A 463 -11.92 20.53 -18.37
C ASP A 463 -11.31 19.17 -18.05
N TRP A 464 -12.13 18.15 -17.80
CA TRP A 464 -11.67 16.77 -17.67
C TRP A 464 -10.91 16.32 -18.93
N LYS A 465 -11.49 16.54 -20.12
CA LYS A 465 -10.86 16.19 -21.41
C LYS A 465 -9.56 16.93 -21.64
N ILE A 466 -9.49 18.23 -21.35
CA ILE A 466 -8.26 19.03 -21.51
C ILE A 466 -7.13 18.46 -20.65
N HIS A 467 -7.40 18.15 -19.39
CA HIS A 467 -6.40 17.56 -18.50
C HIS A 467 -5.95 16.16 -18.98
N ASN A 468 -6.90 15.33 -19.42
CA ASN A 468 -6.59 14.01 -19.95
C ASN A 468 -5.67 14.10 -21.19
N VAL A 469 -5.98 14.97 -22.16
CA VAL A 469 -5.14 15.19 -23.35
C VAL A 469 -3.73 15.64 -22.97
N ALA A 470 -3.60 16.50 -21.96
CA ALA A 470 -2.29 16.97 -21.49
C ALA A 470 -1.45 15.82 -20.90
N ILE A 471 -2.05 14.88 -20.18
CA ILE A 471 -1.36 13.69 -19.64
C ILE A 471 -0.93 12.77 -20.78
N GLN A 472 -1.84 12.45 -21.70
CA GLN A 472 -1.57 11.60 -22.86
C GLN A 472 -0.42 12.15 -23.71
N LYS A 473 -0.38 13.46 -23.94
CA LYS A 473 0.70 14.12 -24.68
C LYS A 473 2.07 13.91 -24.01
N ARG A 474 2.16 13.96 -22.68
CA ARG A 474 3.42 13.75 -21.95
C ARG A 474 3.90 12.30 -22.07
N ILE A 475 2.99 11.34 -21.91
CA ILE A 475 3.32 9.93 -22.10
C ILE A 475 3.76 9.64 -23.53
N ALA A 476 3.08 10.24 -24.52
CA ALA A 476 3.49 10.15 -25.92
C ALA A 476 4.91 10.71 -26.13
N SER A 477 5.22 11.89 -25.58
CA SER A 477 6.57 12.47 -25.66
C SER A 477 7.65 11.58 -25.02
N LEU A 478 7.36 10.95 -23.87
CA LEU A 478 8.27 10.00 -23.23
C LEU A 478 8.53 8.79 -24.12
N ARG A 479 7.48 8.20 -24.70
CA ARG A 479 7.59 7.06 -25.62
C ARG A 479 8.39 7.42 -26.87
N THR A 480 8.17 8.61 -27.44
CA THR A 480 8.96 9.10 -28.58
C THR A 480 10.43 9.24 -28.22
N LEU A 481 10.75 9.88 -27.08
CA LEU A 481 12.13 10.01 -26.60
C LEU A 481 12.84 8.64 -26.49
N ILE A 482 12.18 7.66 -25.88
CA ILE A 482 12.74 6.32 -25.68
C ILE A 482 12.94 5.59 -27.02
N LYS A 483 11.95 5.69 -27.92
CA LYS A 483 12.01 5.09 -29.24
C LYS A 483 13.15 5.66 -30.08
N ASP A 484 13.27 6.99 -30.16
CA ASP A 484 14.31 7.65 -30.95
C ASP A 484 15.71 7.23 -30.46
N ARG A 485 15.89 7.08 -29.14
CA ARG A 485 17.15 6.59 -28.56
C ARG A 485 17.40 5.11 -28.80
N LEU A 486 16.35 4.28 -28.81
CA LEU A 486 16.48 2.87 -29.15
C LEU A 486 16.90 2.69 -30.61
N ASP A 487 16.32 3.46 -31.53
CA ASP A 487 16.68 3.43 -32.95
C ASP A 487 18.15 3.81 -33.15
N GLU A 488 18.62 4.89 -32.50
CA GLU A 488 20.04 5.29 -32.50
C GLU A 488 20.96 4.19 -31.91
N TYR A 489 20.54 3.56 -30.81
CA TYR A 489 21.32 2.55 -30.12
C TYR A 489 21.41 1.23 -30.91
N THR A 490 20.33 0.83 -31.60
CA THR A 490 20.28 -0.38 -32.44
C THR A 490 21.28 -0.29 -33.60
N LEU A 491 21.48 0.91 -34.16
CA LEU A 491 22.52 1.15 -35.17
C LEU A 491 23.93 0.96 -34.60
N ILE A 492 24.17 1.32 -33.32
CA ILE A 492 25.46 1.11 -32.67
C ILE A 492 25.68 -0.37 -32.37
N GLU A 493 24.66 -1.08 -31.87
CA GLU A 493 24.76 -2.53 -31.58
C GLU A 493 25.04 -3.35 -32.84
N SER A 494 24.35 -3.06 -33.95
CA SER A 494 24.62 -3.73 -35.22
C SER A 494 26.06 -3.49 -35.71
N ALA A 495 26.60 -2.28 -35.55
CA ALA A 495 27.99 -1.96 -35.84
C ALA A 495 28.98 -2.73 -34.93
N ILE A 496 28.67 -2.88 -33.63
CA ILE A 496 29.47 -3.67 -32.69
C ILE A 496 29.50 -5.15 -33.11
N ILE A 497 28.35 -5.73 -33.44
CA ILE A 497 28.25 -7.13 -33.90
C ILE A 497 29.13 -7.34 -35.14
N ASN A 498 29.08 -6.42 -36.11
CA ASN A 498 29.90 -6.50 -37.31
C ASN A 498 31.40 -6.32 -37.01
N ALA A 499 31.77 -5.37 -36.15
CA ALA A 499 33.16 -5.15 -35.75
C ALA A 499 33.74 -6.35 -34.99
N LYS A 500 32.94 -6.98 -34.12
CA LYS A 500 33.32 -8.19 -33.37
C LYS A 500 33.59 -9.37 -34.30
N LYS A 501 32.71 -9.62 -35.28
CA LYS A 501 32.92 -10.64 -36.32
C LYS A 501 34.24 -10.44 -37.09
N LEU A 502 34.56 -9.19 -37.46
CA LEU A 502 35.82 -8.86 -38.14
C LEU A 502 37.06 -9.09 -37.27
N TYR A 503 36.95 -8.82 -35.96
CA TYR A 503 38.02 -9.05 -35.00
C TYR A 503 38.22 -10.53 -34.67
N GLU A 504 37.16 -11.34 -34.64
CA GLU A 504 37.23 -12.78 -34.34
C GLU A 504 37.68 -13.64 -35.54
N ALA A 505 37.55 -13.13 -36.77
CA ALA A 505 38.01 -13.83 -37.97
C ALA A 505 39.53 -14.13 -37.93
N PRO A 506 40.00 -15.29 -38.42
CA PRO A 506 41.42 -15.67 -38.37
C PRO A 506 42.32 -14.65 -39.09
N ALA A 507 43.50 -14.36 -38.51
CA ALA A 507 44.44 -13.37 -39.05
C ALA A 507 45.42 -14.00 -40.05
N ASN A 508 45.55 -13.41 -41.24
CA ASN A 508 46.54 -13.81 -42.25
C ASN A 508 47.90 -13.11 -42.04
N LEU A 509 48.96 -13.59 -42.71
CA LEU A 509 50.34 -13.09 -42.56
C LEU A 509 50.48 -11.57 -42.81
N PHE A 510 49.73 -11.02 -43.77
CA PHE A 510 49.66 -9.57 -44.04
C PHE A 510 48.95 -8.78 -42.93
N ASP A 511 47.98 -9.39 -42.23
CA ASP A 511 47.24 -8.72 -41.15
C ASP A 511 48.12 -8.48 -39.91
N ARG A 512 49.10 -9.37 -39.69
CA ARG A 512 50.12 -9.24 -38.64
C ARG A 512 51.13 -8.13 -38.97
N LEU A 513 51.54 -8.00 -40.23
CA LEU A 513 52.48 -6.97 -40.68
C LEU A 513 51.89 -5.54 -40.58
N LEU A 514 50.57 -5.39 -40.80
CA LEU A 514 49.88 -4.10 -40.81
C LEU A 514 49.20 -3.71 -39.48
N LYS A 515 49.44 -4.45 -38.39
CA LYS A 515 48.77 -4.26 -37.09
C LYS A 515 47.24 -4.18 -37.20
N ARG A 516 46.64 -4.93 -38.15
CA ARG A 516 45.22 -4.81 -38.48
C ARG A 516 44.32 -5.21 -37.30
N LYS A 517 44.73 -6.24 -36.53
CA LYS A 517 44.01 -6.69 -35.33
C LYS A 517 43.98 -5.63 -34.24
N GLU A 518 45.07 -4.90 -34.03
CA GLU A 518 45.11 -3.76 -33.10
C GLU A 518 44.11 -2.66 -33.53
N LYS A 519 44.07 -2.34 -34.83
CA LYS A 519 43.10 -1.37 -35.37
C LYS A 519 41.65 -1.83 -35.25
N GLN A 520 41.39 -3.12 -35.49
CA GLN A 520 40.05 -3.72 -35.34
C GLN A 520 39.60 -3.71 -33.88
N LEU A 521 40.49 -4.07 -32.94
CA LEU A 521 40.22 -4.01 -31.51
C LEU A 521 39.95 -2.56 -31.05
N ALA A 522 40.76 -1.60 -31.50
CA ALA A 522 40.54 -0.18 -31.18
C ALA A 522 39.20 0.34 -31.73
N ALA A 523 38.80 -0.08 -32.93
CA ALA A 523 37.49 0.26 -33.50
C ALA A 523 36.33 -0.35 -32.71
N LEU A 524 36.45 -1.62 -32.29
CA LEU A 524 35.47 -2.29 -31.44
C LEU A 524 35.32 -1.57 -30.08
N GLN A 525 36.43 -1.28 -29.41
CA GLN A 525 36.44 -0.55 -28.13
C GLN A 525 35.85 0.86 -28.27
N ALA A 526 36.10 1.55 -29.39
CA ALA A 526 35.50 2.85 -29.67
C ALA A 526 33.97 2.76 -29.81
N LEU A 527 33.46 1.71 -30.47
CA LEU A 527 32.03 1.45 -30.59
C LEU A 527 31.38 1.08 -29.24
N GLU A 528 32.02 0.24 -28.43
CA GLU A 528 31.55 -0.11 -27.08
C GLU A 528 31.48 1.13 -26.16
N LYS A 529 32.48 2.02 -26.26
CA LYS A 529 32.47 3.32 -25.56
C LYS A 529 31.34 4.21 -26.07
N LYS A 530 31.06 4.22 -27.38
CA LYS A 530 29.94 4.95 -27.97
C LYS A 530 28.59 4.40 -27.47
N ALA A 531 28.43 3.10 -27.41
CA ALA A 531 27.23 2.45 -26.85
C ALA A 531 27.03 2.80 -25.37
N SER A 532 28.10 2.75 -24.57
CA SER A 532 28.04 3.11 -23.15
C SER A 532 27.65 4.58 -22.94
N ARG A 533 28.18 5.50 -23.76
CA ARG A 533 27.79 6.92 -23.75
C ARG A 533 26.33 7.13 -24.16
N ALA A 534 25.85 6.38 -25.16
CA ALA A 534 24.46 6.44 -25.59
C ALA A 534 23.52 6.00 -24.45
N LYS A 535 23.79 4.86 -23.80
CA LYS A 535 23.04 4.39 -22.62
C LYS A 535 23.00 5.44 -21.51
N TRP A 536 24.17 5.99 -21.15
CA TRP A 536 24.25 7.04 -20.12
C TRP A 536 23.43 8.27 -20.49
N LYS A 537 23.54 8.75 -21.74
CA LYS A 537 22.77 9.90 -22.23
C LYS A 537 21.27 9.62 -22.14
N THR A 538 20.82 8.43 -22.54
CA THR A 538 19.41 8.04 -22.46
C THR A 538 18.91 8.01 -21.02
N CYS A 539 19.65 7.42 -20.08
CA CYS A 539 19.30 7.45 -18.66
C CYS A 539 19.14 8.90 -18.17
N MET A 540 20.09 9.78 -18.52
CA MET A 540 20.03 11.18 -18.12
C MET A 540 18.85 11.92 -18.71
N GLU A 541 18.52 11.70 -19.97
CA GLU A 541 17.36 12.33 -20.61
C GLU A 541 16.03 11.87 -19.99
N ILE A 542 15.90 10.58 -19.62
CA ILE A 542 14.72 10.07 -18.91
C ILE A 542 14.62 10.70 -17.52
N MET A 543 15.73 10.81 -16.78
CA MET A 543 15.75 11.47 -15.47
C MET A 543 15.39 12.96 -15.58
N CYS A 544 15.96 13.68 -16.55
CA CYS A 544 15.61 15.07 -16.81
C CYS A 544 14.14 15.23 -17.23
N PHE A 545 13.62 14.30 -18.03
CA PHE A 545 12.21 14.27 -18.40
C PHE A 545 11.32 14.11 -17.16
N ALA A 546 11.63 13.17 -16.26
CA ALA A 546 10.90 12.98 -15.02
C ALA A 546 10.91 14.25 -14.15
N LYS A 547 12.07 14.90 -14.00
CA LYS A 547 12.21 16.16 -13.26
C LYS A 547 11.39 17.30 -13.88
N ALA A 548 11.38 17.42 -15.20
CA ALA A 548 10.58 18.44 -15.88
C ALA A 548 9.06 18.22 -15.73
N HIS A 549 8.64 17.00 -15.38
CA HIS A 549 7.23 16.61 -15.29
C HIS A 549 6.83 16.11 -13.91
N GLN A 550 7.50 16.58 -12.83
CA GLN A 550 7.29 16.14 -11.44
C GLN A 550 5.82 16.06 -11.01
N ARG A 551 4.96 16.95 -11.51
CA ARG A 551 3.52 16.94 -11.21
C ARG A 551 2.80 15.65 -11.63
N TYR A 552 3.30 14.94 -12.64
CA TYR A 552 2.67 13.77 -13.24
C TYR A 552 3.43 12.46 -12.99
N ASN A 553 4.50 12.50 -12.20
CA ASN A 553 5.23 11.30 -11.80
C ASN A 553 5.61 11.34 -10.33
N VAL A 554 5.94 10.18 -9.78
CA VAL A 554 6.46 10.02 -8.42
C VAL A 554 7.81 9.33 -8.51
N PHE A 555 8.82 9.90 -7.86
CA PHE A 555 10.10 9.25 -7.64
C PHE A 555 10.01 8.42 -6.35
N ILE A 556 9.79 7.12 -6.50
CA ILE A 556 9.33 6.23 -5.42
C ILE A 556 10.29 6.25 -4.22
N GLU A 557 11.60 6.19 -4.45
CA GLU A 557 12.60 6.13 -3.38
C GLU A 557 12.65 7.40 -2.50
N PHE A 558 12.15 8.52 -3.02
CA PHE A 558 12.18 9.83 -2.35
C PHE A 558 10.80 10.28 -1.84
N GLU A 559 9.75 9.86 -2.53
CA GLU A 559 8.37 10.26 -2.26
C GLU A 559 7.56 9.17 -1.56
N SER A 560 8.11 7.96 -1.40
CA SER A 560 7.57 6.89 -0.56
C SER A 560 8.65 6.38 0.41
N LEU A 561 8.26 5.96 1.62
CA LEU A 561 9.20 5.36 2.57
C LEU A 561 9.49 3.88 2.26
N LEU A 562 9.13 3.39 1.07
CA LEU A 562 9.49 2.05 0.63
C LEU A 562 11.01 1.91 0.58
N SER A 563 11.55 1.03 1.43
CA SER A 563 12.93 0.55 1.27
C SER A 563 12.95 -0.42 0.10
N LEU A 564 13.24 0.09 -1.09
CA LEU A 564 13.49 -0.75 -2.24
C LEU A 564 14.91 -1.30 -2.13
N THR A 565 15.01 -2.61 -1.98
CA THR A 565 16.26 -3.37 -1.77
C THR A 565 17.27 -3.22 -2.91
N ARG A 566 16.83 -2.72 -4.06
CA ARG A 566 17.66 -2.53 -5.25
C ARG A 566 18.02 -1.05 -5.38
N ARG A 567 19.32 -0.78 -5.61
CA ARG A 567 19.84 0.54 -5.99
C ARG A 567 19.37 0.88 -7.41
N GLU A 568 18.08 1.18 -7.53
CA GLU A 568 17.39 1.55 -8.76
C GLU A 568 16.64 2.87 -8.55
N ARG A 569 16.31 3.55 -9.65
CA ARG A 569 15.45 4.73 -9.65
C ARG A 569 14.12 4.37 -10.27
N ASN A 570 13.06 4.49 -9.50
CA ASN A 570 11.72 4.15 -9.96
C ASN A 570 10.88 5.41 -10.12
N TYR A 571 10.53 5.72 -11.38
CA TYR A 571 9.62 6.81 -11.72
C TYR A 571 8.28 6.25 -12.18
N ALA A 572 7.24 6.45 -11.36
CA ALA A 572 5.88 6.05 -11.68
C ALA A 572 5.12 7.22 -12.33
N PHE A 573 4.78 7.14 -13.62
CA PHE A 573 4.07 8.18 -14.35
C PHE A 573 2.56 7.93 -14.39
N SER A 574 1.77 8.99 -14.17
CA SER A 574 0.31 8.98 -14.32
C SER A 574 -0.11 8.41 -15.68
N TYR A 575 -1.06 7.48 -15.68
CA TYR A 575 -1.52 6.82 -16.90
C TYR A 575 -3.01 6.54 -16.90
N GLY A 576 -3.61 6.38 -18.08
CA GLY A 576 -5.06 6.26 -18.25
C GLY A 576 -5.81 7.60 -18.24
N ASP A 577 -7.15 7.54 -18.24
CA ASP A 577 -8.02 8.72 -18.24
C ASP A 577 -7.75 9.58 -17.01
N ASN A 578 -7.35 10.82 -17.26
CA ASN A 578 -6.88 11.79 -16.28
C ASN A 578 -5.80 11.24 -15.31
N GLY A 579 -5.09 10.18 -15.72
CA GLY A 579 -4.07 9.52 -14.93
C GLY A 579 -4.58 8.64 -13.78
N ILE A 580 -5.86 8.22 -13.81
CA ILE A 580 -6.47 7.38 -12.75
C ILE A 580 -7.16 6.10 -13.27
N SER A 581 -7.32 5.91 -14.58
CA SER A 581 -8.00 4.71 -15.12
C SER A 581 -7.11 3.48 -15.25
N ARG A 582 -5.81 3.64 -14.98
CA ARG A 582 -4.77 2.61 -15.09
C ARG A 582 -3.73 2.78 -14.00
N LEU A 583 -3.03 1.70 -13.66
CA LEU A 583 -1.82 1.78 -12.84
C LEU A 583 -0.74 2.57 -13.58
N PRO A 584 0.16 3.27 -12.86
CA PRO A 584 1.17 4.11 -13.47
C PRO A 584 2.14 3.32 -14.34
N LEU A 585 2.71 3.98 -15.34
CA LEU A 585 3.81 3.43 -16.14
C LEU A 585 5.11 3.56 -15.34
N LEU A 586 5.78 2.43 -15.10
CA LEU A 586 6.95 2.39 -14.22
C LEU A 586 8.25 2.40 -15.02
N GLN A 587 9.00 3.49 -14.91
CA GLN A 587 10.32 3.63 -15.49
C GLN A 587 11.39 3.34 -14.44
N THR A 588 12.00 2.16 -14.54
CA THR A 588 13.09 1.72 -13.64
C THR A 588 14.43 1.93 -14.32
N LEU A 589 15.29 2.74 -13.73
CA LEU A 589 16.67 2.95 -14.19
C LEU A 589 17.66 2.37 -13.18
N PRO A 590 18.70 1.65 -13.62
CA PRO A 590 19.74 1.19 -12.71
C PRO A 590 20.62 2.37 -12.25
N GLU A 591 21.09 2.35 -11.00
CA GLU A 591 22.11 3.32 -10.54
C GLU A 591 23.40 3.17 -11.36
N ILE A 592 23.79 1.93 -11.66
CA ILE A 592 24.94 1.64 -12.51
C ILE A 592 24.48 1.64 -13.96
N HIS A 593 24.70 2.75 -14.67
CA HIS A 593 24.23 2.95 -16.05
C HIS A 593 24.74 1.91 -17.06
N THR A 594 25.85 1.22 -16.77
CA THR A 594 26.34 0.13 -17.65
C THR A 594 25.39 -1.08 -17.65
N HIS A 595 24.59 -1.26 -16.60
CA HIS A 595 23.56 -2.30 -16.52
C HIS A 595 22.28 -1.95 -17.28
N PHE A 596 22.15 -0.74 -17.81
CA PHE A 596 20.97 -0.33 -18.54
C PHE A 596 20.82 -1.11 -19.86
N ASN A 597 19.70 -1.80 -20.01
CA ASN A 597 19.31 -2.49 -21.24
C ASN A 597 18.13 -1.75 -21.88
N LEU A 598 18.41 -0.97 -22.93
CA LEU A 598 17.42 -0.11 -23.57
C LEU A 598 16.33 -0.89 -24.32
N SER A 599 16.66 -2.05 -24.91
CA SER A 599 15.67 -2.90 -25.57
C SER A 599 14.67 -3.45 -24.55
N GLN A 600 15.15 -4.10 -23.49
CA GLN A 600 14.29 -4.64 -22.43
C GLN A 600 13.48 -3.53 -21.74
N PHE A 601 14.07 -2.35 -21.57
CA PHE A 601 13.39 -1.19 -21.03
C PHE A 601 12.21 -0.75 -21.91
N ASN A 602 12.41 -0.66 -23.23
CA ASN A 602 11.32 -0.34 -24.16
C ASN A 602 10.27 -1.45 -24.22
N ASP A 603 10.67 -2.72 -24.28
CA ASP A 603 9.72 -3.85 -24.34
C ASP A 603 8.76 -3.83 -23.13
N ARG A 604 9.29 -3.60 -21.93
CA ARG A 604 8.49 -3.43 -20.72
C ARG A 604 7.55 -2.23 -20.79
N LEU A 605 8.03 -1.08 -21.27
CA LEU A 605 7.18 0.09 -21.45
C LEU A 605 6.02 -0.18 -22.42
N GLN A 606 6.27 -0.89 -23.52
CA GLN A 606 5.22 -1.24 -24.48
C GLN A 606 4.22 -2.24 -23.87
N GLN A 607 4.69 -3.20 -23.09
CA GLN A 607 3.82 -4.12 -22.36
C GLN A 607 2.90 -3.37 -21.40
N GLU A 608 3.44 -2.50 -20.54
CA GLU A 608 2.64 -1.72 -19.58
C GLU A 608 1.70 -0.71 -20.26
N ALA A 609 2.10 -0.12 -21.39
CA ALA A 609 1.28 0.83 -22.15
C ALA A 609 0.24 0.16 -23.07
N GLY A 610 0.34 -1.15 -23.31
CA GLY A 610 -0.57 -1.91 -24.15
C GLY A 610 -1.94 -2.19 -23.52
N PHE A 611 -2.19 -1.70 -22.29
CA PHE A 611 -3.38 -1.98 -21.48
C PHE A 611 -4.21 -0.74 -21.16
#